data_AF-A0A9C6XTN5-F1
#
_entry.id   AF-A0A9C6XTN5-F1
#
_cell.length_a   1.000
_cell.length_b   1.000
_cell.length_c   1.000
_cell.angle_alpha   90.00
_cell.angle_beta   90.00
_cell.angle_gamma   90.00
#
_symmetry.space_group_name_H-M   'P 1'
#
loop_
_entity.id
_entity.type
_entity.pdbx_description
1 polymer ?
#
loop_
_entity_poly.entity_id
_entity_poly.type
_entity_poly.pdbx_seq_one_letter_code
_entity_poly.pdbx_strand_id
1 'polypeptide(L)'
;MRAVNEDGVNVLGYNMWSLLDDFEWSAGYTREFGLVHVDFEGGTLARTLKRSHHFFKRMMADRSVPLVLASATRSAGVTIAPSLCVLLYSAVSLLHTLSH
;
A
#
# COMPACT_ATOMS: atom_id res chain seq x y z
N MET A 1 -3.71 -15.05 -14.25
CA MET A 1 -3.71 -16.52 -14.35
C MET A 1 -5.07 -17.12 -14.69
N ARG A 2 -6.21 -16.42 -14.49
CA ARG A 2 -7.53 -16.97 -14.86
C ARG A 2 -7.62 -17.42 -16.32
N ALA A 3 -7.22 -16.58 -17.27
CA ALA A 3 -7.21 -16.95 -18.69
C ALA A 3 -6.42 -18.25 -19.00
N VAL A 4 -5.33 -18.50 -18.28
CA VAL A 4 -4.54 -19.73 -18.44
C VAL A 4 -5.22 -20.91 -17.74
N ASN A 5 -5.74 -20.70 -16.52
CA ASN A 5 -6.21 -21.76 -15.64
C ASN A 5 -7.68 -22.18 -15.89
N GLU A 6 -8.52 -21.21 -16.25
CA GLU A 6 -9.98 -21.35 -16.38
C GLU A 6 -10.37 -21.43 -17.86
N ASP A 7 -9.72 -20.63 -18.72
CA ASP A 7 -10.09 -20.50 -20.14
C ASP A 7 -9.17 -21.28 -21.10
N GLY A 8 -8.12 -21.93 -20.60
CA GLY A 8 -7.21 -22.77 -21.39
C GLY A 8 -6.31 -22.01 -22.36
N VAL A 9 -6.13 -20.70 -22.19
CA VAL A 9 -5.28 -19.87 -23.07
C VAL A 9 -3.81 -20.17 -22.81
N ASN A 10 -3.08 -20.53 -23.86
CA ASN A 10 -1.64 -20.81 -23.79
C ASN A 10 -0.79 -19.51 -23.80
N VAL A 11 -0.61 -18.91 -22.63
CA VAL A 11 0.25 -17.72 -22.46
C VAL A 11 1.67 -18.15 -22.10
N LEU A 12 2.64 -17.82 -22.97
CA LEU A 12 4.04 -18.23 -22.80
C LEU A 12 4.88 -17.30 -21.92
N GLY A 13 4.46 -16.05 -21.78
CA GLY A 13 5.22 -15.05 -21.04
C GLY A 13 4.51 -13.70 -20.95
N TYR A 14 5.09 -12.81 -20.14
CA TYR A 14 4.59 -11.46 -19.91
C TYR A 14 5.76 -10.49 -19.73
N ASN A 15 5.73 -9.36 -20.45
CA ASN A 15 6.68 -8.28 -20.28
C ASN A 15 5.96 -7.07 -19.66
N MET A 16 6.49 -6.57 -18.55
CA MET A 16 5.95 -5.39 -17.88
C MET A 16 6.37 -4.12 -18.64
N TRP A 17 5.40 -3.28 -18.96
CA TRP A 17 5.64 -1.91 -19.40
C TRP A 17 5.60 -0.95 -18.20
N SER A 18 6.68 -0.29 -17.83
CA SER A 18 8.04 -0.33 -18.40
C SER A 18 9.06 -0.62 -17.28
N LEU A 19 10.31 -0.85 -17.66
CA LEU A 19 11.36 -1.06 -16.65
C LEU A 19 11.70 0.26 -15.93
N LEU A 20 11.88 1.33 -16.68
CA LEU A 20 12.23 2.67 -16.19
C LEU A 20 11.12 3.64 -16.59
N ASP A 21 10.92 4.70 -15.81
CA ASP A 21 10.18 5.85 -16.31
C ASP A 21 10.88 6.39 -17.56
N ASP A 22 10.09 6.67 -18.58
CA ASP A 22 10.54 7.09 -19.89
C ASP A 22 9.66 8.21 -20.46
N PHE A 23 9.94 8.62 -21.69
CA PHE A 23 9.17 9.66 -22.37
C PHE A 23 7.85 9.09 -22.88
N GLU A 24 6.74 9.51 -22.28
CA GLU A 24 5.40 9.07 -22.68
C GLU A 24 4.79 10.03 -23.71
N TRP A 25 5.30 9.99 -24.95
CA TRP A 25 4.68 10.60 -26.13
C TRP A 25 4.09 12.00 -25.87
N SER A 26 2.77 12.17 -26.03
CA SER A 26 2.07 13.44 -25.84
C SER A 26 2.10 13.97 -24.39
N ALA A 27 2.34 13.10 -23.41
CA ALA A 27 2.44 13.46 -22.00
C ALA A 27 3.86 13.83 -21.57
N GLY A 28 4.86 13.63 -22.43
CA GLY A 28 6.26 13.84 -22.08
C GLY A 28 6.67 13.02 -20.85
N TYR A 29 7.46 13.62 -19.96
CA TYR A 29 7.93 12.97 -18.73
C TYR A 29 6.97 13.11 -17.52
N THR A 30 5.74 13.56 -17.74
CA THR A 30 4.78 13.80 -16.63
C THR A 30 4.03 12.55 -16.19
N ARG A 31 4.11 11.47 -16.98
CA ARG A 31 3.53 10.16 -16.69
C ARG A 31 4.64 9.15 -16.49
N GLU A 32 4.48 8.37 -15.45
CA GLU A 32 5.50 7.47 -14.96
C GLU A 32 4.95 6.04 -14.88
N PHE A 33 5.37 5.19 -15.82
CA PHE A 33 4.94 3.78 -15.89
C PHE A 33 6.00 2.78 -15.40
N GLY A 34 7.23 3.24 -15.20
CA GLY A 34 8.37 2.40 -14.89
C GLY A 34 8.25 1.72 -13.53
N LEU A 35 8.85 0.53 -13.41
CA LEU A 35 9.15 -0.07 -12.12
C LEU A 35 10.20 0.73 -11.34
N VAL A 36 11.02 1.51 -12.04
CA VAL A 36 12.10 2.34 -11.49
C VAL A 36 11.85 3.79 -11.90
N HIS A 37 11.82 4.68 -10.91
CA HIS A 37 11.76 6.12 -11.13
C HIS A 37 13.07 6.64 -11.71
N VAL A 38 13.00 7.61 -12.62
CA VAL A 38 14.14 8.34 -13.16
C VAL A 38 13.93 9.83 -12.92
N ASP A 39 14.90 10.48 -12.25
CA ASP A 39 14.92 11.93 -12.07
C ASP A 39 15.44 12.63 -13.34
N PHE A 40 14.53 13.22 -14.10
CA PHE A 40 14.84 13.96 -15.32
C PHE A 40 15.18 15.45 -15.07
N GLU A 41 14.93 15.98 -13.87
CA GLU A 41 15.15 17.39 -13.55
C GLU A 41 16.54 17.63 -12.96
N GLY A 42 17.07 16.69 -12.17
CA GLY A 42 18.34 16.81 -11.45
C GLY A 42 19.61 16.71 -12.32
N GLY A 43 19.49 16.59 -13.64
CA GLY A 43 20.62 16.52 -14.59
C GLY A 43 21.51 15.26 -14.50
N THR A 44 21.24 14.37 -13.55
CA THR A 44 22.05 13.16 -13.28
C THR A 44 21.37 11.85 -13.66
N LEU A 45 20.07 11.88 -14.00
CA LEU A 45 19.26 10.69 -14.29
C LEU A 45 19.31 9.67 -13.14
N ALA A 46 19.23 10.16 -11.90
CA ALA A 46 19.22 9.32 -10.71
C ALA A 46 18.02 8.37 -10.73
N ARG A 47 18.22 7.13 -10.24
CA ARG A 47 17.23 6.05 -10.33
C ARG A 47 16.81 5.55 -8.96
N THR A 48 15.50 5.43 -8.74
CA THR A 48 14.94 4.96 -7.46
C THR A 48 13.91 3.85 -7.69
N LEU A 49 14.05 2.72 -6.98
CA LEU A 49 13.14 1.59 -7.11
C LEU A 49 11.77 1.92 -6.53
N LYS A 50 10.69 1.68 -7.29
CA LYS A 50 9.32 1.89 -6.80
C LYS A 50 8.81 0.69 -6.02
N ARG A 51 7.70 0.85 -5.31
CA ARG A 51 7.02 -0.28 -4.64
C ARG A 51 6.63 -1.39 -5.63
N SER A 52 6.23 -1.01 -6.85
CA SER A 52 5.94 -1.94 -7.94
C SER A 52 7.15 -2.81 -8.30
N HIS A 53 8.37 -2.26 -8.33
CA HIS A 53 9.59 -3.05 -8.53
C HIS A 53 9.70 -4.17 -7.49
N HIS A 54 9.55 -3.85 -6.21
CA HIS A 54 9.66 -4.86 -5.14
C HIS A 54 8.57 -5.92 -5.24
N PHE A 55 7.34 -5.53 -5.61
CA PHE A 55 6.26 -6.47 -5.88
C PHE A 55 6.61 -7.41 -7.05
N PHE A 56 7.07 -6.88 -8.18
CA PHE A 56 7.47 -7.67 -9.35
C PHE A 56 8.64 -8.59 -9.06
N LYS A 57 9.66 -8.08 -8.36
CA LYS A 57 10.82 -8.88 -7.92
C LYS A 57 10.38 -10.08 -7.10
N ARG A 58 9.47 -9.89 -6.14
CA ARG A 58 8.93 -10.97 -5.31
C ARG A 58 8.07 -11.93 -6.13
N MET A 59 7.17 -11.41 -6.97
CA MET A 59 6.32 -12.23 -7.84
C MET A 59 7.14 -13.15 -8.76
N MET A 60 8.24 -12.63 -9.32
CA MET A 60 9.14 -13.41 -10.17
C MET A 60 9.92 -14.48 -9.39
N ALA A 61 10.40 -14.14 -8.18
CA ALA A 61 11.10 -15.08 -7.31
C ALA A 61 10.19 -16.21 -6.82
N ASP A 62 8.98 -15.86 -6.37
CA ASP A 62 8.01 -16.79 -5.79
C ASP A 62 7.20 -17.54 -6.86
N ARG A 63 7.31 -17.13 -8.13
CA ARG A 63 6.49 -17.62 -9.28
C ARG A 63 4.99 -17.65 -8.98
N SER A 64 4.53 -16.71 -8.16
CA SER A 64 3.16 -16.59 -7.70
C SER A 64 2.84 -15.13 -7.41
N VAL A 65 1.56 -14.77 -7.42
CA VAL A 65 1.13 -13.39 -7.13
C VAL A 65 1.20 -13.17 -5.61
N PRO A 66 2.05 -12.25 -5.12
CA PRO A 66 2.16 -12.00 -3.69
C PRO A 66 0.84 -11.47 -3.12
N LEU A 67 0.41 -12.01 -1.98
CA LEU A 67 -0.72 -11.45 -1.24
C LEU A 67 -0.32 -10.10 -0.65
N VAL A 68 -0.95 -9.04 -1.16
CA VAL A 68 -0.85 -7.71 -0.57
C VAL A 68 -2.08 -7.53 0.30
N LEU A 69 -1.91 -7.73 1.61
CA LEU A 69 -2.95 -7.39 2.56
C LEU A 69 -3.21 -5.89 2.45
N ALA A 70 -4.46 -5.51 2.20
CA ALA A 70 -4.85 -4.13 2.38
C ALA A 70 -4.49 -3.78 3.83
N SER A 71 -3.63 -2.78 4.02
CA SER A 71 -3.40 -2.23 5.36
C SER A 71 -4.77 -1.88 5.90
N ALA A 72 -5.21 -2.58 6.95
CA ALA A 72 -6.31 -2.07 7.75
C ALA A 72 -5.94 -0.62 8.07
N THR A 73 -6.80 0.33 7.71
CA THR A 73 -6.68 1.71 8.16
C THR A 73 -6.55 1.60 9.66
N ARG A 74 -5.35 1.87 10.19
CA ARG A 74 -5.12 1.84 11.63
C ARG A 74 -5.83 3.08 12.16
N SER A 75 -7.15 2.97 12.34
CA SER A 75 -7.92 3.91 13.13
C SER A 75 -7.34 3.83 14.52
N ALA A 76 -6.42 4.73 14.83
CA ALA A 76 -6.04 5.05 16.19
C ALA A 76 -7.21 5.83 16.82
N GLY A 77 -8.37 5.20 16.89
CA GLY A 77 -9.51 5.63 17.68
C GLY A 77 -9.65 4.63 18.82
N VAL A 78 -9.05 4.95 19.97
CA VAL A 78 -9.44 4.31 21.22
C VAL A 78 -10.88 4.72 21.48
N THR A 79 -11.84 3.90 21.07
CA THR A 79 -13.22 4.04 21.52
C THR A 79 -13.24 3.61 22.99
N ILE A 80 -13.11 4.57 23.90
CA ILE A 80 -13.46 4.33 25.30
C ILE A 80 -14.97 4.08 25.29
N ALA A 81 -15.38 2.85 25.57
CA ALA A 81 -16.79 2.51 25.69
C ALA A 81 -17.44 3.45 26.71
N PRO A 82 -18.64 4.02 26.44
CA PRO A 82 -19.29 4.98 27.34
C PRO A 82 -19.52 4.42 28.76
N SER A 83 -19.52 3.10 28.92
CA SER A 83 -19.55 2.40 30.21
C SER A 83 -18.37 2.74 31.13
N LEU A 84 -17.16 2.98 30.60
CA LEU A 84 -16.00 3.37 31.40
C LEU A 84 -16.09 4.82 31.90
N CYS A 85 -16.70 5.72 31.14
CA CYS A 85 -16.95 7.09 31.61
C CYS A 85 -17.95 7.15 32.76
N VAL A 86 -19.02 6.37 32.70
CA VAL A 86 -20.03 6.34 33.77
C VAL A 86 -19.45 5.80 35.08
N LEU A 87 -18.58 4.78 35.00
CA LEU A 87 -17.90 4.23 36.18
C LEU A 87 -16.91 5.22 36.83
N LEU A 88 -16.21 6.02 36.03
CA LEU A 88 -15.33 7.06 36.57
C LEU A 88 -16.12 8.19 37.23
N TYR A 89 -17.23 8.63 36.62
CA TYR A 89 -18.09 9.67 37.21
C TYR A 89 -18.76 9.22 38.51
N SER A 90 -19.24 7.97 38.58
CA SER A 90 -19.84 7.44 39.81
C SER A 90 -18.82 7.24 40.91
N ALA A 91 -17.59 6.78 40.61
CA ALA A 91 -16.53 6.64 41.59
C ALA A 91 -16.09 8.00 42.18
N VAL A 92 -15.96 9.04 41.35
CA VAL A 92 -15.63 10.41 41.82
C VAL A 92 -16.77 10.98 42.66
N SER A 93 -18.03 10.73 42.29
CA SER A 93 -19.18 11.20 43.05
C SER A 93 -19.26 10.53 44.42
N LEU A 94 -18.96 9.22 44.51
CA LEU A 94 -18.94 8.47 45.77
C LEU A 94 -17.82 8.94 46.72
N LEU A 95 -16.64 9.28 46.17
CA LEU A 95 -15.55 9.84 46.95
C LEU A 95 -15.90 11.22 47.53
N HIS A 96 -16.73 12.00 46.84
CA HIS A 96 -17.18 13.30 47.31
C HIS A 96 -18.25 13.20 48.41
N THR A 97 -19.14 12.21 48.34
CA THR A 97 -20.14 11.95 49.41
C THR A 97 -19.57 11.26 50.65
N LEU A 98 -18.44 10.55 50.55
CA LEU A 98 -17.75 9.95 51.70
C LEU A 98 -16.81 10.92 52.43
N SER A 99 -16.61 12.13 51.90
CA SER A 99 -15.79 13.18 52.51
C SER A 99 -16.61 14.22 53.30
N HIS A 100 -17.91 13.97 53.52
CA HIS A 100 -18.83 14.74 54.36
C HIS A 100 -19.52 13.81 55.36
#